data_AF-A0A964MVT4-F1
#
_entry.id   AF-A0A964MVT4-F1
#
_cell.length_a   1.000
_cell.length_b   1.000
_cell.length_c   1.000
_cell.angle_alpha   90.00
_cell.angle_beta   90.00
_cell.angle_gamma   90.00
#
_symmetry.space_group_name_H-M   'P 1'
#
loop_
_entity.id
_entity.type
_entity.pdbx_description
1 polymer ?
#
loop_
_entity_poly.entity_id
_entity_poly.type
_entity_poly.pdbx_seq_one_letter_code
_entity_poly.pdbx_strand_id
1 'polypeptide(L)'
;MTADPRLTTWLVALESRHMANLTRQEFTRAVRALSARYVERRNQLPDRSPLDSAGKRAAFALFYAPVHLLTTREAIAHLGVRTDLASLVDLGCGTGVCSAAWALLHDTPPSITGVDAHPWTLDEARWNWRTLGLRGQATRGDLVAAAKNLLTQNDAALARTGVIAGWSINELPKPERALLLGTIDQLLARGVTLVILEPLARGVTPWWDGCVERLAPRGIVSGDVKTDTDLPAPLDSFSDAAGFRKKGLGARCLHR
;
A
#
# COMPACT_ATOMS: atom_id res chain seq x y z
N MET A 1 -9.61 11.69 11.87
CA MET A 1 -9.29 10.66 10.86
C MET A 1 -10.50 9.86 10.36
N THR A 2 -11.59 9.72 11.11
CA THR A 2 -12.86 9.07 10.69
C THR A 2 -13.91 10.03 10.09
N ALA A 3 -13.55 11.27 9.78
CA ALA A 3 -14.50 12.25 9.27
C ALA A 3 -14.97 11.96 7.83
N ASP A 4 -14.24 11.12 7.08
CA ASP A 4 -14.67 10.67 5.76
C ASP A 4 -15.67 9.51 5.90
N PRO A 5 -16.97 9.72 5.60
CA PRO A 5 -18.00 8.70 5.78
C PRO A 5 -17.76 7.45 4.92
N ARG A 6 -16.97 7.58 3.83
CA ARG A 6 -16.58 6.44 2.99
C ARG A 6 -15.70 5.47 3.75
N LEU A 7 -14.79 5.96 4.60
CA LEU A 7 -13.91 5.10 5.40
C LEU A 7 -14.68 4.33 6.47
N THR A 8 -15.62 4.99 7.15
CA THR A 8 -16.48 4.34 8.13
C THR A 8 -17.33 3.25 7.47
N THR A 9 -17.96 3.56 6.34
CA THR A 9 -18.76 2.59 5.57
C THR A 9 -17.92 1.40 5.11
N TRP A 10 -16.71 1.66 4.62
CA TRP A 10 -15.78 0.63 4.18
C TRP A 10 -15.31 -0.29 5.32
N LEU A 11 -14.98 0.26 6.49
CA LEU A 11 -14.58 -0.53 7.66
C LEU A 11 -15.70 -1.46 8.14
N VAL A 12 -16.94 -0.97 8.20
CA VAL A 12 -18.11 -1.79 8.55
C VAL A 12 -18.33 -2.90 7.51
N ALA A 13 -18.20 -2.56 6.22
CA ALA A 13 -18.34 -3.53 5.14
C ALA A 13 -17.23 -4.60 5.17
N LEU A 14 -15.99 -4.23 5.49
CA LEU A 14 -14.88 -5.16 5.67
C LEU A 14 -15.15 -6.12 6.83
N GLU A 15 -15.59 -5.59 7.97
CA GLU A 15 -15.89 -6.40 9.16
C GLU A 15 -17.01 -7.40 8.83
N SER A 16 -18.13 -6.93 8.27
CA SER A 16 -19.24 -7.80 7.87
C SER A 16 -18.79 -8.89 6.89
N ARG A 17 -17.99 -8.55 5.88
CA ARG A 17 -17.53 -9.50 4.85
C ARG A 17 -16.56 -10.54 5.41
N HIS A 18 -15.55 -10.12 6.14
CA HIS A 18 -14.44 -10.99 6.55
C HIS A 18 -14.69 -11.70 7.88
N MET A 19 -15.64 -11.24 8.69
CA MET A 19 -16.09 -11.93 9.90
C MET A 19 -17.28 -12.88 9.65
N ALA A 20 -17.92 -12.87 8.48
CA ALA A 20 -19.12 -13.65 8.20
C ALA A 20 -19.02 -15.14 8.55
N ASN A 21 -17.82 -15.72 8.41
CA ASN A 21 -17.55 -17.14 8.66
C ASN A 21 -16.42 -17.36 9.68
N LEU A 22 -16.12 -16.35 10.52
CA LEU A 22 -15.07 -16.43 11.52
C LEU A 22 -15.58 -15.97 12.88
N THR A 23 -15.25 -16.73 13.90
CA THR A 23 -15.35 -16.23 15.28
C THR A 23 -14.28 -15.17 15.53
N ARG A 24 -14.52 -14.30 16.51
CA ARG A 24 -13.52 -13.32 16.97
C ARG A 24 -12.22 -13.99 17.43
N GLN A 25 -12.30 -15.17 18.05
CA GLN A 25 -11.10 -15.92 18.48
C GLN A 25 -10.28 -16.42 17.29
N GLU A 26 -10.92 -16.96 16.25
CA GLU A 26 -10.24 -17.40 15.03
C GLU A 26 -9.58 -16.24 14.31
N PHE A 27 -10.28 -15.11 14.22
CA PHE A 27 -9.73 -13.89 13.64
C PHE A 27 -8.50 -13.39 14.41
N THR A 28 -8.61 -13.22 15.73
CA THR A 28 -7.50 -12.82 16.61
C THR A 28 -6.29 -13.76 16.47
N ARG A 29 -6.54 -15.08 16.40
CA ARG A 29 -5.47 -16.07 16.19
C ARG A 29 -4.79 -15.87 14.83
N ALA A 30 -5.55 -15.59 13.78
CA ALA A 30 -5.00 -15.34 12.45
C ALA A 30 -4.18 -14.04 12.40
N VAL A 31 -4.64 -12.97 13.04
CA VAL A 31 -3.88 -11.71 13.16
C VAL A 31 -2.55 -11.96 13.87
N ARG A 32 -2.56 -12.65 15.02
CA ARG A 32 -1.32 -13.02 15.74
C ARG A 32 -0.36 -13.84 14.88
N ALA A 33 -0.90 -14.82 14.14
CA ALA A 33 -0.11 -15.68 13.27
C ALA A 33 0.55 -14.90 12.13
N LEU A 34 -0.10 -13.85 11.61
CA LEU A 34 0.51 -12.94 10.64
C LEU A 34 1.50 -11.97 11.29
N SER A 35 1.19 -11.39 12.46
CA SER A 35 2.10 -10.47 13.16
C SER A 35 3.45 -11.12 13.48
N ALA A 36 3.45 -12.37 13.97
CA ALA A 36 4.69 -13.11 14.22
C ALA A 36 5.53 -13.30 12.94
N ARG A 37 4.87 -13.48 11.80
CA ARG A 37 5.53 -13.56 10.48
C ARG A 37 6.09 -12.21 10.02
N TYR A 38 5.36 -11.12 10.28
CA TYR A 38 5.75 -9.75 9.93
C TYR A 38 6.90 -9.20 10.79
N VAL A 39 6.94 -9.55 12.09
CA VAL A 39 7.90 -8.97 13.06
C VAL A 39 9.16 -9.83 13.23
N GLU A 40 9.06 -11.16 13.25
CA GLU A 40 10.16 -12.00 13.75
C GLU A 40 10.85 -12.86 12.68
N ARG A 41 10.21 -13.19 11.55
CA ARG A 41 10.67 -14.32 10.68
C ARG A 41 10.52 -14.12 9.16
N ARG A 42 10.60 -12.90 8.63
CA ARG A 42 10.48 -12.66 7.17
C ARG A 42 11.53 -13.44 6.34
N ASN A 43 12.71 -13.74 6.91
CA ASN A 43 13.81 -14.48 6.25
C ASN A 43 13.77 -16.02 6.44
N GLN A 44 12.79 -16.58 7.16
CA GLN A 44 12.76 -18.02 7.51
C GLN A 44 11.45 -18.72 7.12
N LEU A 45 10.61 -18.11 6.30
CA LEU A 45 9.30 -18.70 5.98
C LEU A 45 9.38 -19.62 4.76
N PRO A 46 8.83 -20.85 4.85
CA PRO A 46 8.69 -21.74 3.69
C PRO A 46 7.75 -21.12 2.65
N ASP A 47 7.85 -21.62 1.41
CA ASP A 47 7.18 -21.24 0.13
C ASP A 47 5.63 -21.07 0.14
N ARG A 48 4.97 -21.13 1.30
CA ARG A 48 3.51 -21.01 1.41
C ARG A 48 3.08 -19.55 1.53
N SER A 49 2.26 -19.11 0.57
CA SER A 49 1.66 -17.77 0.53
C SER A 49 1.13 -17.33 1.89
N PRO A 50 1.39 -16.08 2.33
CA PRO A 50 0.84 -15.54 3.57
C PRO A 50 -0.70 -15.50 3.60
N LEU A 51 -1.37 -15.81 2.50
CA LEU A 51 -2.82 -15.70 2.30
C LEU A 51 -3.50 -17.07 2.02
N ASP A 52 -2.85 -18.17 2.41
CA ASP A 52 -3.31 -19.54 2.15
C ASP A 52 -4.66 -19.91 2.82
N SER A 53 -5.03 -19.28 3.94
CA SER A 53 -6.27 -19.58 4.68
C SER A 53 -7.27 -18.42 4.71
N ALA A 54 -8.56 -18.73 4.91
CA ALA A 54 -9.61 -17.73 5.08
C ALA A 54 -9.32 -16.78 6.25
N GLY A 55 -8.83 -17.32 7.38
CA GLY A 55 -8.44 -16.52 8.54
C GLY A 55 -7.30 -15.54 8.23
N LYS A 56 -6.25 -15.96 7.51
CA LYS A 56 -5.14 -15.06 7.14
C LYS A 56 -5.58 -13.99 6.15
N ARG A 57 -6.43 -14.36 5.19
CA ARG A 57 -7.06 -13.42 4.25
C ARG A 57 -7.90 -12.38 4.97
N ALA A 58 -8.74 -12.81 5.92
CA ALA A 58 -9.51 -11.91 6.77
C ALA A 58 -8.59 -11.00 7.60
N ALA A 59 -7.56 -11.53 8.25
CA ALA A 59 -6.61 -10.73 9.01
C ALA A 59 -5.88 -9.68 8.14
N PHE A 60 -5.47 -10.05 6.92
CA PHE A 60 -4.88 -9.10 5.99
C PHE A 60 -5.87 -8.01 5.57
N ALA A 61 -7.09 -8.38 5.18
CA ALA A 61 -8.09 -7.44 4.67
C ALA A 61 -8.72 -6.55 5.76
N LEU A 62 -8.96 -7.08 6.96
CA LEU A 62 -9.67 -6.38 8.03
C LEU A 62 -8.75 -5.67 9.03
N PHE A 63 -7.46 -6.04 9.10
CA PHE A 63 -6.50 -5.39 10.00
C PHE A 63 -5.40 -4.64 9.24
N TYR A 64 -4.57 -5.35 8.47
CA TYR A 64 -3.40 -4.74 7.83
C TYR A 64 -3.76 -3.76 6.71
N ALA A 65 -4.75 -4.08 5.89
CA ALA A 65 -5.15 -3.19 4.79
C ALA A 65 -5.70 -1.84 5.29
N PRO A 66 -6.58 -1.77 6.31
CA PRO A 66 -6.92 -0.51 6.97
C PRO A 66 -5.74 0.23 7.58
N VAL A 67 -4.85 -0.47 8.27
CA VAL A 67 -3.61 0.10 8.82
C VAL A 67 -2.76 0.76 7.72
N HIS A 68 -2.57 0.08 6.58
CA HIS A 68 -1.86 0.60 5.42
C HIS A 68 -2.59 1.79 4.77
N LEU A 69 -3.92 1.73 4.65
CA LEU A 69 -4.72 2.83 4.11
C LEU A 69 -4.51 4.10 4.94
N LEU A 70 -4.69 3.98 6.27
CA LEU A 70 -4.57 5.11 7.19
C LEU A 70 -3.14 5.66 7.19
N THR A 71 -2.13 4.78 7.25
CA THR A 71 -0.72 5.19 7.19
C THR A 71 -0.41 5.93 5.89
N THR A 72 -0.89 5.42 4.76
CA THR A 72 -0.66 6.02 3.43
C THR A 72 -1.34 7.37 3.31
N ARG A 73 -2.60 7.47 3.76
CA ARG A 73 -3.37 8.72 3.70
C ARG A 73 -2.67 9.82 4.50
N GLU A 74 -2.26 9.51 5.73
CA GLU A 74 -1.55 10.46 6.58
C GLU A 74 -0.17 10.82 6.01
N ALA A 75 0.56 9.85 5.45
CA ALA A 75 1.84 10.12 4.83
C ALA A 75 1.72 11.07 3.63
N ILE A 76 0.79 10.80 2.72
CA ILE A 76 0.59 11.64 1.52
C ILE A 76 0.14 13.05 1.92
N ALA A 77 -0.78 13.16 2.89
CA ALA A 77 -1.24 14.45 3.39
C ALA A 77 -0.11 15.24 4.08
N HIS A 78 0.67 14.59 4.94
CA HIS A 78 1.77 15.22 5.68
C HIS A 78 2.90 15.68 4.76
N LEU A 79 3.21 14.89 3.74
CA LEU A 79 4.29 15.17 2.78
C LEU A 79 3.87 16.18 1.69
N GLY A 80 2.60 16.60 1.65
CA GLY A 80 2.10 17.56 0.67
C GLY A 80 2.19 17.05 -0.77
N VAL A 81 2.05 15.74 -0.97
CA VAL A 81 2.12 15.14 -2.31
C VAL A 81 0.94 15.64 -3.14
N ARG A 82 1.20 15.88 -4.43
CA ARG A 82 0.22 16.37 -5.40
C ARG A 82 -1.07 15.54 -5.46
N THR A 83 -2.22 16.22 -5.52
CA THR A 83 -3.57 15.62 -5.55
C THR A 83 -4.46 16.14 -6.69
N ASP A 84 -3.87 16.59 -7.80
CA ASP A 84 -4.57 17.06 -9.02
C ASP A 84 -4.35 16.13 -10.24
N LEU A 85 -3.98 14.87 -9.97
CA LEU A 85 -3.68 13.85 -10.98
C LEU A 85 -4.92 13.35 -11.71
N ALA A 86 -4.74 12.91 -12.95
CA ALA A 86 -5.79 12.27 -13.75
C ALA A 86 -5.86 10.76 -13.53
N SER A 87 -4.70 10.13 -13.28
CA SER A 87 -4.57 8.68 -13.13
C SER A 87 -3.55 8.30 -12.06
N LEU A 88 -3.80 7.17 -11.39
CA LEU A 88 -2.88 6.52 -10.47
C LEU A 88 -2.53 5.12 -10.99
N VAL A 89 -1.26 4.76 -10.85
CA VAL A 89 -0.75 3.41 -11.10
C VAL A 89 -0.19 2.85 -9.81
N ASP A 90 -0.71 1.70 -9.38
CA ASP A 90 -0.35 1.03 -8.13
C ASP A 90 0.48 -0.23 -8.44
N LEU A 91 1.78 -0.15 -8.17
CA LEU A 91 2.77 -1.19 -8.50
C LEU A 91 2.92 -2.16 -7.32
N GLY A 92 2.43 -3.39 -7.50
CA GLY A 92 2.29 -4.34 -6.39
C GLY A 92 1.13 -3.92 -5.48
N CYS A 93 -0.05 -3.74 -6.08
CA CYS A 93 -1.16 -3.04 -5.43
C CYS A 93 -1.73 -3.78 -4.22
N GLY A 94 -1.47 -5.08 -4.06
CA GLY A 94 -2.08 -5.87 -3.01
C GLY A 94 -3.59 -5.72 -3.02
N THR A 95 -4.16 -5.30 -1.88
CA THR A 95 -5.60 -5.03 -1.73
C THR A 95 -6.01 -3.61 -2.17
N GLY A 96 -5.15 -2.89 -2.89
CA GLY A 96 -5.43 -1.58 -3.51
C GLY A 96 -5.57 -0.40 -2.53
N VAL A 97 -5.23 -0.60 -1.25
CA VAL A 97 -5.48 0.41 -0.21
C VAL A 97 -4.56 1.63 -0.26
N CYS A 98 -3.35 1.49 -0.81
CA CYS A 98 -2.41 2.61 -0.94
C CYS A 98 -2.88 3.60 -2.02
N SER A 99 -3.22 3.10 -3.22
CA SER A 99 -3.83 3.94 -4.25
C SER A 99 -5.20 4.48 -3.85
N ALA A 100 -6.00 3.71 -3.09
CA ALA A 100 -7.25 4.21 -2.54
C ALA A 100 -7.03 5.40 -1.60
N ALA A 101 -6.04 5.30 -0.69
CA ALA A 101 -5.69 6.37 0.22
C ALA A 101 -5.31 7.66 -0.53
N TRP A 102 -4.48 7.55 -1.57
CA TRP A 102 -4.11 8.70 -2.39
C TRP A 102 -5.32 9.27 -3.13
N ALA A 103 -6.11 8.43 -3.81
CA ALA A 103 -7.26 8.89 -4.59
C ALA A 103 -8.32 9.60 -3.74
N LEU A 104 -8.51 9.21 -2.48
CA LEU A 104 -9.46 9.82 -1.56
C LEU A 104 -9.08 11.25 -1.12
N LEU A 105 -7.81 11.65 -1.31
CA LEU A 105 -7.30 13.00 -1.03
C LEU A 105 -7.51 13.99 -2.18
N HIS A 106 -7.99 13.51 -3.33
CA HIS A 106 -8.34 14.36 -4.46
C HIS A 106 -9.78 14.85 -4.34
N ASP A 107 -10.04 16.10 -4.71
CA ASP A 107 -11.40 16.62 -4.85
C ASP A 107 -12.18 15.85 -5.92
N THR A 108 -11.51 15.53 -7.03
CA THR A 108 -12.02 14.63 -8.07
C THR A 108 -11.12 13.39 -8.14
N PRO A 109 -11.58 12.21 -7.67
CA PRO A 109 -10.74 11.02 -7.64
C PRO A 109 -10.24 10.59 -9.03
N PRO A 110 -8.93 10.32 -9.19
CA PRO A 110 -8.33 9.82 -10.42
C PRO A 110 -8.79 8.40 -10.73
N SER A 111 -8.62 7.95 -11.98
CA SER A 111 -8.75 6.52 -12.29
C SER A 111 -7.54 5.74 -11.77
N ILE A 112 -7.77 4.54 -11.25
CA ILE A 112 -6.72 3.70 -10.65
C ILE A 112 -6.48 2.47 -11.52
N THR A 113 -5.21 2.19 -11.83
CA THR A 113 -4.76 0.91 -12.40
C THR A 113 -3.81 0.24 -11.42
N GLY A 114 -4.20 -0.89 -10.86
CA GLY A 114 -3.34 -1.70 -9.99
C GLY A 114 -2.83 -2.96 -10.66
N VAL A 115 -1.59 -3.33 -10.37
CA VAL A 115 -0.98 -4.58 -10.82
C VAL A 115 -0.46 -5.37 -9.61
N ASP A 116 -0.78 -6.65 -9.54
CA ASP A 116 -0.29 -7.57 -8.53
C ASP A 116 -0.21 -9.00 -9.08
N ALA A 117 0.62 -9.86 -8.48
CA ALA A 117 0.74 -11.25 -8.89
C ALA A 117 -0.37 -12.15 -8.32
N HIS A 118 -0.96 -11.77 -7.18
CA HIS A 118 -1.83 -12.63 -6.38
C HIS A 118 -3.32 -12.41 -6.73
N PRO A 119 -4.05 -13.41 -7.24
CA PRO A 119 -5.43 -13.22 -7.72
C PRO A 119 -6.40 -12.76 -6.62
N TRP A 120 -6.30 -13.32 -5.41
CA TRP A 120 -7.18 -12.89 -4.31
C TRP A 120 -6.99 -11.42 -3.92
N THR A 121 -5.75 -10.90 -3.92
CA THR A 121 -5.52 -9.50 -3.53
C THR A 121 -6.12 -8.56 -4.59
N LEU A 122 -6.04 -8.92 -5.87
CA LEU A 122 -6.69 -8.18 -6.97
C LEU A 122 -8.21 -8.14 -6.82
N ASP A 123 -8.84 -9.23 -6.41
CA ASP A 123 -10.29 -9.25 -6.16
C ASP A 123 -10.67 -8.35 -4.98
N GLU A 124 -9.87 -8.37 -3.91
CA GLU A 124 -10.04 -7.46 -2.78
C GLU A 124 -9.75 -6.00 -3.16
N ALA A 125 -8.78 -5.71 -4.04
CA ALA A 125 -8.51 -4.36 -4.54
C ALA A 125 -9.71 -3.79 -5.29
N ARG A 126 -10.28 -4.58 -6.22
CA ARG A 126 -11.51 -4.19 -6.94
C ARG A 126 -12.68 -3.97 -5.98
N TRP A 127 -12.82 -4.82 -4.97
CA TRP A 127 -13.88 -4.69 -3.96
C TRP A 127 -13.68 -3.42 -3.09
N ASN A 128 -12.46 -3.16 -2.65
CA ASN A 128 -12.11 -1.97 -1.86
C ASN A 128 -12.38 -0.68 -2.63
N TRP A 129 -11.88 -0.57 -3.87
CA TRP A 129 -12.12 0.62 -4.69
C TRP A 129 -13.61 0.86 -4.94
N ARG A 130 -14.37 -0.19 -5.29
CA ARG A 130 -15.82 -0.06 -5.48
C ARG A 130 -16.53 0.41 -4.21
N THR A 131 -16.19 -0.19 -3.06
CA THR A 131 -16.82 0.15 -1.76
C THR A 131 -16.48 1.58 -1.33
N LEU A 132 -15.30 2.07 -1.68
CA LEU A 132 -14.86 3.45 -1.43
C LEU A 132 -15.35 4.45 -2.50
N GLY A 133 -16.11 4.01 -3.50
CA GLY A 133 -16.61 4.87 -4.58
C GLY A 133 -15.55 5.31 -5.59
N LEU A 134 -14.47 4.54 -5.73
CA LEU A 134 -13.33 4.82 -6.60
C LEU A 134 -13.40 4.02 -7.91
N ARG A 135 -12.92 4.63 -8.99
CA ARG A 135 -12.84 4.00 -10.32
C ARG A 135 -11.51 3.29 -10.48
N GLY A 136 -11.47 2.00 -10.15
CA GLY A 136 -10.24 1.20 -10.22
C GLY A 136 -10.36 -0.06 -11.06
N GLN A 137 -9.26 -0.42 -11.72
CA GLN A 137 -9.07 -1.70 -12.41
C GLN A 137 -7.80 -2.38 -11.89
N ALA A 138 -7.89 -3.69 -11.65
CA ALA A 138 -6.79 -4.50 -11.17
C ALA A 138 -6.45 -5.57 -12.21
N THR A 139 -5.18 -5.72 -12.55
CA THR A 139 -4.71 -6.70 -13.53
C THR A 139 -3.65 -7.58 -12.91
N ARG A 140 -3.70 -8.88 -13.21
CA ARG A 140 -2.66 -9.79 -12.79
C ARG A 140 -1.41 -9.57 -13.63
N GLY A 141 -0.27 -9.32 -13.01
CA GLY A 141 0.95 -9.07 -13.75
C GLY A 141 2.17 -8.84 -12.86
N ASP A 142 3.31 -8.68 -13.51
CA ASP A 142 4.57 -8.29 -12.90
C ASP A 142 4.65 -6.76 -12.81
N LEU A 143 5.03 -6.25 -11.64
CA LEU A 143 5.07 -4.82 -11.38
C LEU A 143 6.23 -4.12 -12.12
N VAL A 144 7.34 -4.82 -12.39
CA VAL A 144 8.46 -4.26 -13.17
C VAL A 144 8.05 -4.09 -14.64
N ALA A 145 7.36 -5.09 -15.20
CA ALA A 145 6.78 -5.01 -16.54
C ALA A 145 5.72 -3.90 -16.63
N ALA A 146 4.86 -3.76 -15.61
CA ALA A 146 3.88 -2.68 -15.56
C ALA A 146 4.54 -1.30 -15.57
N ALA A 147 5.60 -1.09 -14.77
CA ALA A 147 6.36 0.16 -14.76
C ALA A 147 7.01 0.45 -16.13
N LYS A 148 7.56 -0.57 -16.80
CA LYS A 148 8.13 -0.42 -18.15
C LYS A 148 7.07 -0.04 -19.18
N ASN A 149 5.87 -0.61 -19.08
CA ASN A 149 4.77 -0.27 -19.99
C ASN A 149 4.34 1.20 -19.87
N LEU A 150 4.47 1.82 -18.69
CA LEU A 150 4.22 3.26 -18.55
C LEU A 150 5.18 4.12 -19.40
N LEU A 151 6.41 3.67 -19.65
CA LEU A 151 7.34 4.39 -20.52
C LEU A 151 6.86 4.47 -21.98
N THR A 152 5.85 3.70 -22.38
CA THR A 152 5.25 3.79 -23.73
C THR A 152 4.24 4.94 -23.84
N GLN A 153 3.78 5.50 -22.71
CA GLN A 153 2.87 6.65 -22.69
C GLN A 153 3.59 7.93 -23.12
N ASN A 154 2.84 8.95 -23.55
CA ASN A 154 3.40 10.26 -23.87
C ASN A 154 3.64 11.12 -22.61
N ASP A 155 4.47 12.16 -22.73
CA ASP A 155 4.88 13.00 -21.59
C ASP A 155 3.71 13.76 -20.95
N ALA A 156 2.75 14.21 -21.75
CA ALA A 156 1.57 14.93 -21.23
C ALA A 156 0.70 14.03 -20.34
N ALA A 157 0.55 12.75 -20.70
CA ALA A 157 -0.14 11.76 -19.88
C ALA A 157 0.66 11.43 -18.61
N LEU A 158 1.97 11.24 -18.72
CA LEU A 158 2.85 10.96 -17.58
C LEU A 158 2.89 12.10 -16.57
N ALA A 159 2.89 13.35 -17.04
CA ALA A 159 2.85 14.55 -16.20
C ALA A 159 1.59 14.63 -15.31
N ARG A 160 0.53 13.90 -15.65
CA ARG A 160 -0.73 13.81 -14.87
C ARG A 160 -0.93 12.44 -14.21
N THR A 161 0.12 11.61 -14.19
CA THR A 161 0.10 10.27 -13.61
C THR A 161 0.84 10.24 -12.27
N GLY A 162 0.18 9.70 -11.25
CA GLY A 162 0.81 9.29 -10.01
C GLY A 162 1.19 7.82 -10.06
N VAL A 163 2.37 7.48 -9.56
CA VAL A 163 2.84 6.11 -9.36
C VAL A 163 3.00 5.87 -7.87
N ILE A 164 2.37 4.83 -7.34
CA ILE A 164 2.50 4.43 -5.94
C ILE A 164 2.99 2.99 -5.83
N ALA A 165 3.87 2.74 -4.85
CA ALA A 165 4.32 1.42 -4.47
C ALA A 165 4.40 1.36 -2.93
N GLY A 166 3.46 0.67 -2.29
CA GLY A 166 3.41 0.55 -0.84
C GLY A 166 3.77 -0.86 -0.38
N TRP A 167 4.89 -1.00 0.33
CA TRP A 167 5.40 -2.27 0.88
C TRP A 167 5.62 -3.38 -0.17
N SER A 168 5.78 -3.01 -1.43
CA SER A 168 5.91 -3.96 -2.55
C SER A 168 7.33 -4.05 -3.10
N ILE A 169 8.14 -2.98 -3.00
CA ILE A 169 9.50 -2.97 -3.57
C ILE A 169 10.46 -3.78 -2.70
N ASN A 170 10.27 -3.79 -1.38
CA ASN A 170 11.05 -4.64 -0.47
C ASN A 170 10.79 -6.15 -0.67
N GLU A 171 9.71 -6.55 -1.34
CA GLU A 171 9.40 -7.94 -1.68
C GLU A 171 10.14 -8.44 -2.92
N LEU A 172 10.67 -7.51 -3.74
CA LEU A 172 11.38 -7.87 -4.95
C LEU A 172 12.78 -8.43 -4.64
N PRO A 173 13.21 -9.47 -5.36
CA PRO A 173 14.61 -9.86 -5.37
C PRO A 173 15.48 -8.72 -5.92
N LYS A 174 16.78 -8.75 -5.57
CA LYS A 174 17.71 -7.66 -5.83
C LYS A 174 17.79 -7.25 -7.32
N PRO A 175 17.85 -8.17 -8.30
CA PRO A 175 17.90 -7.81 -9.72
C PRO A 175 16.65 -7.06 -10.21
N GLU A 176 15.47 -7.57 -9.89
CA GLU A 176 14.17 -7.03 -10.27
C GLU A 176 13.96 -5.66 -9.62
N ARG A 177 14.34 -5.51 -8.35
CA ARG A 177 14.34 -4.23 -7.66
C ARG A 177 15.24 -3.21 -8.36
N ALA A 178 16.45 -3.59 -8.76
CA ALA A 178 17.35 -2.67 -9.46
C ALA A 178 16.78 -2.21 -10.82
N LEU A 179 16.13 -3.13 -11.55
CA LEU A 179 15.42 -2.82 -12.80
C LEU A 179 14.25 -1.86 -12.58
N LEU A 180 13.43 -2.11 -11.55
CA LEU A 180 12.33 -1.23 -11.20
C LEU A 180 12.83 0.19 -10.88
N LEU A 181 13.84 0.32 -10.03
CA LEU A 181 14.36 1.63 -9.64
C LEU A 181 14.97 2.40 -10.83
N GLY A 182 15.60 1.70 -11.77
CA GLY A 182 16.04 2.32 -13.04
C GLY A 182 14.90 2.73 -13.97
N THR A 183 13.76 2.05 -13.89
CA THR A 183 12.54 2.42 -14.64
C THR A 183 11.85 3.62 -13.99
N ILE A 184 11.80 3.67 -12.66
CA ILE A 184 11.26 4.79 -11.89
C ILE A 184 12.05 6.08 -12.16
N ASP A 185 13.39 6.01 -12.21
CA ASP A 185 14.23 7.16 -12.58
C ASP A 185 13.83 7.75 -13.95
N GLN A 186 13.59 6.90 -14.95
CA GLN A 186 13.13 7.32 -16.27
C GLN A 186 11.72 7.92 -16.24
N LEU A 187 10.79 7.34 -15.48
CA LEU A 187 9.43 7.88 -15.33
C LEU A 187 9.46 9.26 -14.66
N LEU A 188 10.29 9.42 -13.62
CA LEU A 188 10.47 10.71 -12.94
C LEU A 188 11.05 11.77 -13.89
N ALA A 189 12.02 11.40 -14.73
CA ALA A 189 12.54 12.28 -15.77
C ALA A 189 11.45 12.79 -16.72
N ARG A 190 10.37 12.02 -16.88
CA ARG A 190 9.23 12.33 -17.76
C ARG A 190 8.00 12.90 -17.03
N GLY A 191 8.16 13.24 -15.75
CA GLY A 191 7.19 14.07 -15.03
C GLY A 191 6.14 13.32 -14.20
N VAL A 192 6.27 12.01 -13.98
CA VAL A 192 5.36 11.33 -13.03
C VAL A 192 5.54 11.88 -11.61
N THR A 193 4.45 11.88 -10.84
CA THR A 193 4.49 12.03 -9.38
C THR A 193 4.67 10.65 -8.77
N LEU A 194 5.56 10.52 -7.79
CA LEU A 194 5.89 9.22 -7.20
C LEU A 194 5.63 9.24 -5.70
N VAL A 195 5.10 8.14 -5.18
CA VAL A 195 5.07 7.83 -3.74
C VAL A 195 5.53 6.38 -3.54
N ILE A 196 6.58 6.18 -2.75
CA ILE A 196 6.99 4.85 -2.29
C ILE A 196 6.87 4.81 -0.77
N LEU A 197 6.17 3.82 -0.24
CA LEU A 197 6.05 3.59 1.21
C LEU A 197 6.69 2.26 1.57
N GLU A 198 7.49 2.23 2.63
CA GLU A 198 8.15 1.02 3.12
C GLU A 198 8.20 0.98 4.66
N PRO A 199 8.50 -0.19 5.28
CA PRO A 199 8.63 -0.28 6.73
C PRO A 199 9.68 0.69 7.30
N LEU A 200 9.42 1.25 8.48
CA LEU A 200 10.37 2.10 9.21
C LEU A 200 11.66 1.37 9.63
N ALA A 201 11.60 0.04 9.76
CA ALA A 201 12.73 -0.77 10.20
C ALA A 201 13.82 -0.83 9.12
N ARG A 202 14.92 -0.10 9.35
CA ARG A 202 16.03 0.07 8.38
C ARG A 202 16.67 -1.25 7.91
N GLY A 203 16.72 -2.26 8.79
CA GLY A 203 17.27 -3.57 8.46
C GLY A 203 16.49 -4.34 7.37
N VAL A 204 15.25 -3.94 7.10
CA VAL A 204 14.37 -4.58 6.09
C VAL A 204 14.54 -3.93 4.71
N THR A 205 15.09 -2.71 4.64
CA THR A 205 15.25 -1.93 3.41
C THR A 205 16.70 -1.43 3.22
N PRO A 206 17.70 -2.32 3.13
CA PRO A 206 19.10 -1.92 2.97
C PRO A 206 19.38 -1.21 1.63
N TRP A 207 18.43 -1.28 0.69
CA TRP A 207 18.48 -0.62 -0.61
C TRP A 207 18.05 0.85 -0.58
N TRP A 208 17.44 1.31 0.51
CA TRP A 208 16.77 2.60 0.56
C TRP A 208 17.71 3.78 0.33
N ASP A 209 18.82 3.84 1.06
CA ASP A 209 19.70 5.01 1.05
C ASP A 209 20.33 5.19 -0.35
N GLY A 210 20.77 4.10 -0.99
CA GLY A 210 21.23 4.14 -2.38
C GLY A 210 20.14 4.52 -3.40
N CYS A 211 18.86 4.24 -3.10
CA CYS A 211 17.75 4.71 -3.93
C CYS A 211 17.52 6.22 -3.76
N VAL A 212 17.60 6.74 -2.53
CA VAL A 212 17.50 8.19 -2.25
C VAL A 212 18.57 8.93 -3.03
N GLU A 213 19.82 8.51 -2.89
CA GLU A 213 20.97 9.12 -3.57
C GLU A 213 20.79 9.12 -5.10
N ARG A 214 20.37 7.98 -5.65
CA ARG A 214 20.13 7.83 -7.10
C ARG A 214 19.05 8.78 -7.62
N LEU A 215 17.97 8.94 -6.86
CA LEU A 215 16.79 9.69 -7.32
C LEU A 215 16.80 11.16 -6.87
N ALA A 216 17.72 11.58 -6.00
CA ALA A 216 17.85 12.97 -5.56
C ALA A 216 17.93 13.99 -6.71
N PRO A 217 18.66 13.74 -7.83
CA PRO A 217 18.65 14.65 -8.99
C PRO A 217 17.29 14.82 -9.67
N ARG A 218 16.33 13.94 -9.39
CA ARG A 218 14.94 14.03 -9.86
C ARG A 218 14.02 14.81 -8.92
N GLY A 219 14.56 15.34 -7.82
CA GLY A 219 13.80 16.06 -6.80
C GLY A 219 13.04 15.15 -5.84
N ILE A 220 13.45 13.88 -5.71
CA ILE A 220 12.88 12.98 -4.71
C ILE A 220 13.32 13.40 -3.32
N VAL A 221 12.35 13.45 -2.41
CA VAL A 221 12.54 13.69 -0.98
C VAL A 221 12.26 12.40 -0.22
N SER A 222 13.11 12.11 0.76
CA SER A 222 12.90 11.01 1.71
C SER A 222 12.45 11.56 3.05
N GLY A 223 11.47 10.91 3.68
CA GLY A 223 10.99 11.26 5.02
C GLY A 223 10.48 10.04 5.78
N ASP A 224 10.50 10.13 7.10
CA ASP A 224 9.83 9.18 7.98
C ASP A 224 8.52 9.81 8.44
N VAL A 225 7.40 9.14 8.20
CA VAL A 225 6.10 9.56 8.75
C VAL A 225 5.79 8.64 9.92
N LYS A 226 5.51 9.24 11.07
CA LYS A 226 4.98 8.57 12.27
C LYS A 226 3.79 9.36 12.73
N THR A 227 2.68 8.67 12.94
CA THR A 227 1.45 9.29 13.41
C THR A 227 1.11 8.77 14.80
N ASP A 228 0.71 9.68 15.66
CA ASP A 228 0.16 9.38 16.98
C ASP A 228 -1.37 9.25 16.92
N THR A 229 -1.89 8.72 15.82
CA THR A 229 -3.34 8.60 15.65
C THR A 229 -3.86 7.33 16.28
N ASP A 230 -4.92 7.47 17.07
CA ASP A 230 -5.74 6.36 17.52
C ASP A 230 -6.36 5.61 16.33
N LEU A 231 -6.33 4.29 16.41
CA LEU A 231 -7.01 3.44 15.46
C LEU A 231 -8.54 3.57 15.63
N PRO A 232 -9.33 3.57 14.53
CA PRO A 232 -10.77 3.41 14.62
C PRO A 232 -11.17 2.23 15.51
N ALA A 233 -12.26 2.36 16.27
CA ALA A 233 -12.64 1.39 17.31
C ALA A 233 -12.61 -0.10 16.91
N PRO A 234 -13.06 -0.51 15.70
CA PRO A 234 -12.92 -1.90 15.28
C PRO A 234 -11.46 -2.37 15.25
N LEU A 235 -10.56 -1.56 14.68
CA LEU A 235 -9.13 -1.85 14.58
C LEU A 235 -8.42 -1.76 15.93
N ASP A 236 -8.80 -0.80 16.77
CA ASP A 236 -8.25 -0.68 18.12
C ASP A 236 -8.50 -1.96 18.93
N SER A 237 -9.72 -2.49 18.87
CA SER A 237 -10.09 -3.74 19.55
C SER A 237 -9.27 -4.97 19.11
N PHE A 238 -8.71 -4.94 17.89
CA PHE A 238 -7.86 -6.01 17.35
C PHE A 238 -6.37 -5.76 17.59
N SER A 239 -5.94 -4.51 17.80
CA SER A 239 -4.54 -4.15 17.96
C SER A 239 -3.89 -4.75 19.21
N ASP A 240 -4.62 -4.80 20.33
CA ASP A 240 -4.22 -5.48 21.58
C ASP A 240 -3.92 -6.96 21.35
N ALA A 241 -4.76 -7.60 20.55
CA ALA A 241 -4.58 -8.99 20.17
C ALA A 241 -3.37 -9.19 19.25
N ALA A 242 -3.03 -8.22 18.40
CA ALA A 242 -1.97 -8.29 17.40
C ALA A 242 -0.56 -8.02 17.94
N GLY A 243 -0.43 -7.60 19.20
CA GLY A 243 0.84 -7.15 19.79
C GLY A 243 1.37 -5.84 19.19
N PHE A 244 0.53 -5.10 18.46
CA PHE A 244 0.86 -3.79 17.94
C PHE A 244 0.80 -2.76 19.06
N ARG A 245 1.79 -1.87 19.16
CA ARG A 245 1.65 -0.69 20.02
C ARG A 245 0.56 0.19 19.43
N LYS A 246 -0.42 0.57 20.26
CA LYS A 246 -1.60 1.38 19.88
C LYS A 246 -1.27 2.76 19.26
N LYS A 247 -0.01 3.20 19.35
CA LYS A 247 0.50 4.47 18.83
C LYS A 247 1.65 4.22 17.87
N GLY A 248 1.66 4.90 16.73
CA GLY A 248 2.74 4.86 15.77
C GLY A 248 2.44 4.07 14.50
N LEU A 249 1.35 4.40 13.80
CA LEU A 249 1.31 4.08 12.36
C LEU A 249 2.43 4.86 11.68
N GLY A 250 3.24 4.20 10.87
CA GLY A 250 4.33 4.88 10.23
C GLY A 250 4.95 4.10 9.09
N ALA A 251 5.49 4.88 8.17
CA ALA A 251 6.17 4.39 7.00
C ALA A 251 7.35 5.30 6.71
N ARG A 252 8.38 4.72 6.13
CA ARG A 252 9.37 5.48 5.41
C ARG A 252 8.83 5.79 4.03
N CYS A 253 9.01 7.03 3.58
CA CYS A 253 8.42 7.53 2.35
C CYS A 253 9.47 8.14 1.41
N LEU A 254 9.41 7.80 0.12
CA LEU A 254 10.00 8.59 -0.96
C LEU A 254 8.86 9.27 -1.71
N HIS A 255 8.99 10.56 -1.98
CA HIS A 255 8.00 11.26 -2.80
C HIS A 255 8.61 12.38 -3.64
N ARG A 256 7.87 12.81 -4.66
CA ARG A 256 8.14 13.98 -5.49
C ARG A 256 6.84 14.73 -5.74
#